data_AF-A0A3D4PEE5-F1
#
_entry.id   AF-A0A3D4PEE5-F1
#
_cell.length_a   1.000
_cell.length_b   1.000
_cell.length_c   1.000
_cell.angle_alpha   90.00
_cell.angle_beta   90.00
_cell.angle_gamma   90.00
#
_symmetry.space_group_name_H-M   'P 1'
#
loop_
_entity.id
_entity.type
_entity.pdbx_description
1 polymer ?
#
loop_
_entity_poly.entity_id
_entity_poly.type
_entity_poly.pdbx_seq_one_letter_code
_entity_poly.pdbx_strand_id
1 'polypeptide(L)'
;DDAPAATKFAGDYLQVYQRLKHHLDPMEFEWWRYAAYAVMTVALLLSYRFLSIRNQNESLESRTALRLLVGISLAALLFAFVGVLVGLRFVEPAQMLGLTWRVKLLKFYPFRLYDLILPAVLAIVLTRVLIVWLTNSEQDSLNLKRQSYLNFSLTISLFVVGITLPFGDRNSSRMPTQMRQDWLAACHWIEQNTAEDALIVTPRHSWAFKWFAQRAEYVSYKDCPQESAGILEWNRRLTYKYNWSVESYTDEIIDEQDLARLAQETQAEYLIATDTGTVSVDPIFVNSSYRIFSLK
;
A
#
# COMPACT_ATOMS: atom_id res chain seq x y z
N ASP A 1 -14.92 7.30 18.85
CA ASP A 1 -15.86 6.22 18.53
C ASP A 1 -16.30 5.56 19.83
N ASP A 2 -17.59 5.63 20.10
CA ASP A 2 -18.25 5.09 21.30
C ASP A 2 -18.67 3.63 21.13
N ALA A 3 -18.21 2.97 20.05
CA ALA A 3 -18.47 1.56 19.80
C ALA A 3 -18.05 0.65 20.98
N PRO A 4 -18.79 -0.46 21.21
CA PRO A 4 -18.43 -1.48 22.18
C PRO A 4 -17.01 -2.02 21.98
N ALA A 5 -16.39 -2.48 23.07
CA ALA A 5 -15.02 -2.99 23.03
C ALA A 5 -14.81 -4.15 22.03
N ALA A 6 -15.82 -5.03 21.89
CA ALA A 6 -15.81 -6.11 20.91
C ALA A 6 -15.77 -5.60 19.46
N THR A 7 -16.58 -4.59 19.15
CA THR A 7 -16.62 -3.93 17.82
C THR A 7 -15.28 -3.28 17.51
N LYS A 8 -14.69 -2.57 18.47
CA LYS A 8 -13.36 -1.95 18.34
C LYS A 8 -12.28 -2.98 18.02
N PHE A 9 -12.25 -4.06 18.79
CA PHE A 9 -11.30 -5.14 18.58
C PHE A 9 -11.47 -5.82 17.22
N ALA A 10 -12.71 -6.12 16.82
CA ALA A 10 -12.98 -6.74 15.53
C ALA A 10 -12.55 -5.85 14.34
N GLY A 11 -12.83 -4.55 14.41
CA GLY A 11 -12.34 -3.59 13.41
C GLY A 11 -10.82 -3.53 13.34
N ASP A 12 -10.13 -3.49 14.50
CA ASP A 12 -8.67 -3.50 14.55
C ASP A 12 -8.07 -4.81 13.98
N TYR A 13 -8.70 -5.95 14.27
CA TYR A 13 -8.29 -7.26 13.75
C TYR A 13 -8.41 -7.30 12.22
N LEU A 14 -9.55 -6.86 11.66
CA LEU A 14 -9.76 -6.77 10.21
C LEU A 14 -8.72 -5.85 9.54
N GLN A 15 -8.44 -4.71 10.16
CA GLN A 15 -7.45 -3.77 9.65
C GLN A 15 -6.05 -4.41 9.57
N VAL A 16 -5.60 -5.07 10.65
CA VAL A 16 -4.26 -5.65 10.74
C VAL A 16 -4.09 -6.91 9.90
N TYR A 17 -4.99 -7.89 10.05
CA TYR A 17 -4.78 -9.23 9.51
C TYR A 17 -5.53 -9.52 8.22
N GLN A 18 -6.46 -8.68 7.79
CA GLN A 18 -7.17 -8.87 6.51
C GLN A 18 -6.83 -7.78 5.51
N ARG A 19 -7.21 -6.52 5.79
CA ARG A 19 -7.07 -5.42 4.83
C ARG A 19 -5.61 -5.07 4.55
N LEU A 20 -4.84 -4.83 5.60
CA LEU A 20 -3.48 -4.33 5.47
C LEU A 20 -2.43 -5.38 5.82
N LYS A 21 -2.73 -6.68 5.88
CA LYS A 21 -1.77 -7.72 6.31
C LYS A 21 -0.39 -7.67 5.66
N HIS A 22 -0.33 -7.38 4.36
CA HIS A 22 0.92 -7.24 3.59
C HIS A 22 1.75 -6.00 3.97
N HIS A 23 1.13 -5.06 4.68
CA HIS A 23 1.79 -3.96 5.35
C HIS A 23 1.97 -4.18 6.86
N LEU A 24 0.96 -4.88 7.40
CA LEU A 24 0.45 -5.36 8.70
C LEU A 24 1.26 -6.34 9.53
N ASP A 25 1.84 -7.28 8.82
CA ASP A 25 2.15 -8.53 9.41
C ASP A 25 3.55 -8.93 8.96
N PRO A 26 4.54 -8.88 9.85
CA PRO A 26 5.91 -9.26 9.54
C PRO A 26 6.01 -10.66 8.90
N MET A 27 5.10 -11.58 9.23
CA MET A 27 5.13 -12.94 8.68
C MET A 27 4.64 -13.01 7.22
N GLU A 28 3.92 -11.99 6.74
CA GLU A 28 3.46 -11.92 5.34
C GLU A 28 4.49 -11.24 4.43
N PHE A 29 5.59 -10.71 4.97
CA PHE A 29 6.61 -10.05 4.17
C PHE A 29 7.53 -11.07 3.51
N GLU A 30 7.88 -10.79 2.25
CA GLU A 30 8.82 -11.62 1.50
C GLU A 30 10.21 -11.57 2.15
N TRP A 31 10.83 -12.74 2.34
CA TRP A 31 12.08 -12.87 3.09
C TRP A 31 13.24 -12.00 2.53
N TRP A 32 13.27 -11.81 1.21
CA TRP A 32 14.32 -11.02 0.55
C TRP A 32 14.30 -9.54 0.97
N ARG A 33 13.15 -9.04 1.42
CA ARG A 33 13.04 -7.66 1.95
C ARG A 33 13.85 -7.53 3.23
N TYR A 34 13.78 -8.50 4.13
CA TYR A 34 14.61 -8.54 5.33
C TYR A 34 16.10 -8.61 4.98
N ALA A 35 16.46 -9.42 3.98
CA ALA A 35 17.83 -9.50 3.49
C ALA A 35 18.32 -8.14 2.96
N ALA A 36 17.48 -7.42 2.19
CA ALA A 36 17.81 -6.09 1.69
C ALA A 36 18.04 -5.08 2.84
N TYR A 37 17.16 -5.06 3.86
CA TYR A 37 17.36 -4.23 5.05
C TYR A 37 18.63 -4.60 5.81
N ALA A 38 18.95 -5.89 5.95
CA ALA A 38 20.18 -6.34 6.58
C ALA A 38 21.43 -5.85 5.81
N VAL A 39 21.43 -5.96 4.48
CA VAL A 39 22.52 -5.45 3.62
C VAL A 39 22.68 -3.94 3.78
N MET A 40 21.59 -3.17 3.76
CA MET A 40 21.61 -1.73 3.97
C MET A 40 22.14 -1.35 5.36
N THR A 41 21.76 -2.10 6.39
CA THR A 41 22.26 -1.92 7.76
C THR A 41 23.76 -2.13 7.82
N VAL A 42 24.25 -3.23 7.24
CA VAL A 42 25.68 -3.54 7.18
C VAL A 42 26.42 -2.45 6.41
N ALA A 43 25.89 -2.00 5.28
CA ALA A 43 26.46 -0.89 4.52
C ALA A 43 26.57 0.38 5.37
N LEU A 44 25.51 0.75 6.10
CA LEU A 44 25.52 1.90 7.01
C LEU A 44 26.63 1.78 8.07
N LEU A 45 26.75 0.62 8.72
CA LEU A 45 27.75 0.37 9.76
C LEU A 45 29.18 0.40 9.21
N LEU A 46 29.40 -0.17 8.02
CA LEU A 46 30.71 -0.13 7.35
C LEU A 46 31.07 1.30 6.93
N SER A 47 30.13 2.06 6.37
CA SER A 47 30.32 3.47 6.02
C SER A 47 30.61 4.33 7.25
N TYR A 48 29.89 4.12 8.35
CA TYR A 48 30.15 4.79 9.62
C TYR A 48 31.56 4.47 10.14
N ARG A 49 31.96 3.20 10.13
CA ARG A 49 33.30 2.78 10.56
C ARG A 49 34.39 3.40 9.68
N PHE A 50 34.21 3.40 8.37
CA PHE A 50 35.14 4.03 7.42
C PHE A 50 35.34 5.51 7.73
N LEU A 51 34.25 6.27 7.90
CA LEU A 51 34.30 7.69 8.24
C LEU A 51 34.94 7.93 9.60
N SER A 52 34.64 7.10 10.60
CA SER A 52 35.22 7.22 11.94
C SER A 52 36.73 7.00 11.97
N ILE A 53 37.28 6.19 11.06
CA ILE A 53 38.72 5.94 10.96
C ILE A 53 39.41 7.06 10.17
N ARG A 54 38.83 7.49 9.06
CA ARG A 54 39.41 8.49 8.15
C ARG A 54 39.37 9.92 8.69
N ASN A 55 38.34 10.28 9.44
CA ASN A 55 38.10 11.67 9.83
C ASN A 55 38.49 11.97 11.29
N GLN A 56 39.73 11.61 11.66
CA GLN A 56 40.29 11.89 12.99
C GLN A 56 40.53 13.39 13.29
N ASN A 57 40.43 14.26 12.28
CA ASN A 57 40.56 15.71 12.44
C ASN A 57 39.22 16.48 12.35
N GLU A 58 38.08 15.78 12.26
CA GLU A 58 36.78 16.44 12.21
C GLU A 58 36.35 17.13 13.52
N SER A 59 35.56 18.19 13.38
CA SER A 59 34.93 18.86 14.52
C SER A 59 34.09 17.90 15.36
N LEU A 60 34.08 18.13 16.67
CA LEU A 60 33.30 17.35 17.62
C LEU A 60 31.81 17.30 17.26
N GLU A 61 31.27 18.42 16.77
CA GLU A 61 29.88 18.54 16.30
C GLU A 61 29.57 17.57 15.16
N SER A 62 30.43 17.50 14.14
CA SER A 62 30.23 16.66 12.96
C SER A 62 30.24 15.17 13.29
N ARG A 63 31.06 14.77 14.28
CA ARG A 63 31.08 13.40 14.82
C ARG A 63 29.83 13.08 15.64
N THR A 64 29.39 14.04 16.44
CA THR A 64 28.21 13.89 17.29
C THR A 64 26.96 13.76 16.42
N ALA A 65 26.82 14.58 15.38
CA ALA A 65 25.74 14.47 14.41
C ALA A 65 25.72 13.11 13.70
N LEU A 66 26.87 12.61 13.24
CA LEU A 66 26.96 11.30 12.60
C LEU A 66 26.56 10.16 13.55
N ARG A 67 27.06 10.20 14.80
CA ARG A 67 26.68 9.24 15.86
C ARG A 67 25.18 9.29 16.15
N LEU A 68 24.59 10.48 16.21
CA LEU A 68 23.17 10.66 16.44
C LEU A 68 22.34 10.08 15.29
N LEU A 69 22.70 10.36 14.03
CA LEU A 69 21.99 9.82 12.86
C LEU A 69 22.03 8.28 12.83
N VAL A 70 23.21 7.69 13.01
CA VAL A 70 23.36 6.22 13.10
C VAL A 70 22.61 5.68 14.31
N GLY A 71 22.68 6.35 15.46
CA GLY A 71 21.96 6.00 16.67
C GLY A 71 20.44 5.99 16.50
N ILE A 72 19.88 7.00 15.83
CA ILE A 72 18.44 7.05 15.48
C ILE A 72 18.07 5.89 14.57
N SER A 73 18.90 5.57 13.58
CA SER A 73 18.67 4.41 12.70
C SER A 73 18.69 3.09 13.47
N LEU A 74 19.64 2.91 14.41
CA LEU A 74 19.71 1.72 15.26
C LEU A 74 18.54 1.64 16.26
N ALA A 75 18.07 2.77 16.78
CA ALA A 75 16.86 2.82 17.61
C ALA A 75 15.62 2.43 16.79
N ALA A 76 15.50 2.91 15.55
CA ALA A 76 14.44 2.50 14.64
C ALA A 76 14.53 1.01 14.29
N LEU A 77 15.74 0.44 14.13
CA LEU A 77 15.95 -1.00 13.96
C LEU A 77 15.46 -1.80 15.17
N LEU A 78 15.67 -1.30 16.39
CA LEU A 78 15.14 -1.93 17.59
C LEU A 78 13.61 -1.97 17.57
N PHE A 79 12.94 -0.86 17.20
CA PHE A 79 11.49 -0.85 17.01
C PHE A 79 11.05 -1.82 15.92
N ALA A 80 11.78 -1.91 14.80
CA ALA A 80 11.56 -2.89 13.73
C ALA A 80 11.59 -4.32 14.27
N PHE A 81 12.65 -4.65 15.02
CA PHE A 81 12.84 -5.96 15.62
C PHE A 81 11.74 -6.31 16.63
N VAL A 82 11.35 -5.37 17.49
CA VAL A 82 10.20 -5.55 18.40
C VAL A 82 8.92 -5.81 17.60
N GLY A 83 8.68 -5.08 16.51
CA GLY A 83 7.54 -5.34 15.62
C GLY A 83 7.52 -6.76 15.06
N VAL A 84 8.67 -7.26 14.60
CA VAL A 84 8.82 -8.66 14.16
C VAL A 84 8.50 -9.63 15.28
N LEU A 85 9.01 -9.43 16.50
CA LEU A 85 8.71 -10.30 17.65
C LEU A 85 7.21 -10.28 18.02
N VAL A 86 6.56 -9.12 17.94
CA VAL A 86 5.12 -8.96 18.20
C VAL A 86 4.28 -9.65 17.12
N GLY A 87 4.72 -9.59 15.87
CA GLY A 87 4.06 -10.24 14.73
C GLY A 87 4.36 -11.72 14.57
N LEU A 88 5.45 -12.20 15.20
CA LEU A 88 5.90 -13.59 15.11
C LEU A 88 4.80 -14.52 15.62
N ARG A 89 4.43 -15.48 14.77
CA ARG A 89 3.44 -16.50 15.07
C ARG A 89 3.77 -17.83 14.40
N PHE A 90 3.27 -18.89 15.02
CA PHE A 90 3.35 -20.27 14.52
C PHE A 90 1.95 -20.91 14.38
N VAL A 91 0.91 -20.13 14.67
CA VAL A 91 -0.51 -20.53 14.63
C VAL A 91 -1.30 -19.44 13.91
N GLU A 92 -2.56 -19.72 13.60
CA GLU A 92 -3.47 -18.73 13.04
C GLU A 92 -3.61 -17.49 13.95
N PRO A 93 -3.76 -16.27 13.39
CA PRO A 93 -3.81 -15.05 14.19
C PRO A 93 -4.84 -15.08 15.32
N ALA A 94 -6.02 -15.67 15.08
CA ALA A 94 -7.09 -15.79 16.06
C ALA A 94 -6.70 -16.57 17.33
N GLN A 95 -5.69 -17.43 17.26
CA GLN A 95 -5.25 -18.31 18.36
C GLN A 95 -4.01 -17.78 19.09
N MET A 96 -3.50 -16.61 18.71
CA MET A 96 -2.27 -16.08 19.30
C MET A 96 -2.47 -15.62 20.75
N LEU A 97 -1.54 -16.02 21.62
CA LEU A 97 -1.46 -15.50 22.97
C LEU A 97 -1.26 -13.97 22.95
N GLY A 98 -2.13 -13.25 23.65
CA GLY A 98 -2.04 -11.80 23.75
C GLY A 98 -2.52 -11.05 22.50
N LEU A 99 -3.37 -11.68 21.66
CA LEU A 99 -3.89 -11.11 20.43
C LEU A 99 -4.34 -9.64 20.55
N THR A 100 -5.04 -9.28 21.63
CA THR A 100 -5.56 -7.92 21.85
C THR A 100 -4.47 -6.85 21.87
N TRP A 101 -3.36 -7.07 22.58
CA TRP A 101 -2.28 -6.09 22.63
C TRP A 101 -1.41 -6.15 21.38
N ARG A 102 -1.23 -7.34 20.78
CA ARG A 102 -0.50 -7.51 19.51
C ARG A 102 -1.16 -6.73 18.39
N VAL A 103 -2.48 -6.87 18.22
CA VAL A 103 -3.28 -6.12 17.23
C VAL A 103 -3.12 -4.62 17.43
N LYS A 104 -3.20 -4.12 18.67
CA LYS A 104 -3.01 -2.68 18.94
C LYS A 104 -1.62 -2.19 18.56
N LEU A 105 -0.57 -2.90 18.98
CA LEU A 105 0.82 -2.52 18.68
C LEU A 105 1.11 -2.60 17.19
N LEU A 106 0.63 -3.66 16.52
CA LEU A 106 0.76 -3.78 15.08
C LEU A 106 0.01 -2.63 14.41
N LYS A 107 -1.24 -2.32 14.76
CA LYS A 107 -1.99 -1.21 14.15
C LYS A 107 -1.27 0.14 14.18
N PHE A 108 -0.56 0.46 15.27
CA PHE A 108 0.19 1.74 15.39
C PHE A 108 1.50 1.78 14.62
N TYR A 109 2.02 0.64 14.18
CA TYR A 109 3.08 0.58 13.19
C TYR A 109 4.45 1.21 13.50
N PRO A 110 4.90 1.37 14.77
CA PRO A 110 6.16 2.05 15.05
C PRO A 110 7.38 1.37 14.39
N PHE A 111 7.26 0.08 14.12
CA PHE A 111 8.31 -0.73 13.53
C PHE A 111 8.60 -0.40 12.05
N ARG A 112 7.66 0.23 11.33
CA ARG A 112 7.88 0.75 9.96
C ARG A 112 8.70 2.03 9.94
N LEU A 113 8.96 2.66 11.08
CA LEU A 113 9.84 3.82 11.15
C LEU A 113 11.19 3.51 10.50
N TYR A 114 11.67 2.28 10.63
CA TYR A 114 12.93 1.85 10.05
C TYR A 114 12.95 1.90 8.52
N ASP A 115 11.82 1.64 7.87
CA ASP A 115 11.68 1.69 6.42
C ASP A 115 11.93 3.09 5.86
N LEU A 116 11.63 4.11 6.65
CA LEU A 116 11.88 5.52 6.31
C LEU A 116 13.30 5.94 6.72
N ILE A 117 13.68 5.64 7.96
CA ILE A 117 14.91 6.17 8.56
C ILE A 117 16.16 5.54 7.93
N LEU A 118 16.19 4.23 7.68
CA LEU A 118 17.39 3.57 7.17
C LEU A 118 17.81 4.10 5.79
N PRO A 119 16.95 4.13 4.75
CA PRO A 119 17.36 4.65 3.44
C PRO A 119 17.82 6.11 3.51
N ALA A 120 17.12 6.94 4.30
CA ALA A 120 17.46 8.35 4.46
C ALA A 120 18.84 8.56 5.10
N VAL A 121 19.08 7.89 6.23
CA VAL A 121 20.37 7.99 6.93
C VAL A 121 21.50 7.38 6.09
N LEU A 122 21.26 6.23 5.45
CA LEU A 122 22.24 5.60 4.57
C LEU A 122 22.63 6.52 3.41
N ALA A 123 21.67 7.18 2.76
CA ALA A 123 21.96 8.12 1.68
C ALA A 123 22.86 9.27 2.14
N ILE A 124 22.53 9.92 3.27
CA ILE A 124 23.33 11.00 3.85
C ILE A 124 24.77 10.53 4.15
N VAL A 125 24.90 9.36 4.78
CA VAL A 125 26.20 8.81 5.16
C VAL A 125 27.02 8.40 3.93
N LEU A 126 26.41 7.79 2.91
CA LEU A 126 27.09 7.42 1.67
C LEU A 126 27.56 8.64 0.87
N THR A 127 26.74 9.70 0.78
CA THR A 127 27.17 10.96 0.18
C THR A 127 28.42 11.49 0.87
N ARG A 128 28.46 11.43 2.20
CA ARG A 128 29.63 11.83 2.97
C ARG A 128 30.85 10.95 2.73
N VAL A 129 30.68 9.62 2.66
CA VAL A 129 31.76 8.69 2.29
C VAL A 129 32.35 9.06 0.93
N LEU A 130 31.49 9.32 -0.06
CA LEU A 130 31.92 9.67 -1.40
C LEU A 130 32.72 10.98 -1.44
N ILE A 131 32.29 11.99 -0.69
CA ILE A 131 33.05 13.25 -0.57
C ILE A 131 34.44 12.99 -0.02
N VAL A 132 34.53 12.32 1.14
CA VAL A 132 35.80 12.04 1.82
C VAL A 132 36.73 11.22 0.93
N TRP A 133 36.16 10.27 0.18
CA TRP A 133 36.92 9.44 -0.77
C TRP A 133 37.46 10.26 -1.95
N LEU A 134 36.66 11.19 -2.50
CA LEU A 134 37.06 12.04 -3.62
C LEU A 134 38.02 13.17 -3.23
N THR A 135 37.97 13.66 -1.99
CA THR A 135 38.75 14.84 -1.54
C THR A 135 40.02 14.48 -0.78
N ASN A 136 40.73 13.46 -1.25
CA ASN A 136 41.82 12.71 -0.61
C ASN A 136 43.09 13.50 -0.15
N SER A 137 43.01 14.74 0.35
CA SER A 137 44.16 15.56 0.74
C SER A 137 43.95 16.32 2.05
N GLU A 138 44.86 16.08 3.01
CA GLU A 138 44.88 16.66 4.36
C GLU A 138 45.18 18.18 4.41
N GLN A 139 45.38 18.87 3.29
CA GLN A 139 46.13 20.15 3.32
C GLN A 139 45.58 21.31 2.48
N ASP A 140 44.27 21.39 2.21
CA ASP A 140 43.72 22.53 1.45
C ASP A 140 42.43 23.09 2.06
N SER A 141 42.54 24.17 2.83
CA SER A 141 41.41 24.99 3.31
C SER A 141 40.64 25.69 2.17
N LEU A 142 41.20 25.70 0.95
CA LEU A 142 40.53 26.13 -0.29
C LEU A 142 39.49 25.11 -0.80
N ASN A 143 39.40 23.90 -0.22
CA ASN A 143 38.50 22.83 -0.65
C ASN A 143 37.04 22.95 -0.21
N LEU A 144 36.66 23.84 0.71
CA LEU A 144 35.25 23.91 1.17
C LEU A 144 34.29 24.35 0.04
N LYS A 145 34.69 25.32 -0.78
CA LYS A 145 33.90 25.72 -1.95
C LYS A 145 33.80 24.58 -2.96
N ARG A 146 34.92 23.91 -3.25
CA ARG A 146 34.97 22.75 -4.14
C ARG A 146 34.09 21.60 -3.65
N GLN A 147 34.11 21.31 -2.35
CA GLN A 147 33.23 20.33 -1.70
C GLN A 147 31.75 20.70 -1.83
N SER A 148 31.39 21.96 -1.57
CA SER A 148 30.02 22.44 -1.75
C SER A 148 29.56 22.35 -3.21
N TYR A 149 30.42 22.69 -4.17
CA TYR A 149 30.11 22.53 -5.60
C TYR A 149 29.98 21.06 -6.01
N LEU A 150 30.84 20.16 -5.50
CA LEU A 150 30.71 18.73 -5.74
C LEU A 150 29.41 18.17 -5.16
N ASN A 151 29.03 18.58 -3.94
CA ASN A 151 27.78 18.18 -3.32
C ASN A 151 26.56 18.67 -4.10
N PHE A 152 26.58 19.94 -4.48
CA PHE A 152 25.52 20.54 -5.28
C PHE A 152 25.42 19.83 -6.63
N SER A 153 26.54 19.64 -7.33
CA SER A 153 26.58 18.95 -8.62
C SER A 153 26.08 17.51 -8.51
N LEU A 154 26.55 16.74 -7.53
CA LEU A 154 26.12 15.35 -7.34
C LEU A 154 24.62 15.28 -7.02
N THR A 155 24.14 16.16 -6.14
CA THR A 155 22.72 16.22 -5.75
C THR A 155 21.85 16.56 -6.96
N ILE A 156 22.23 17.58 -7.74
CA ILE A 156 21.51 17.97 -8.95
C ILE A 156 21.57 16.86 -10.00
N SER A 157 22.72 16.21 -10.21
CA SER A 157 22.84 15.10 -11.15
C SER A 157 21.94 13.92 -10.74
N LEU A 158 21.95 13.52 -9.47
CA LEU A 158 21.07 12.46 -8.97
C LEU A 158 19.59 12.85 -9.03
N PHE A 159 19.26 14.12 -8.77
CA PHE A 159 17.89 14.63 -8.90
C PHE A 159 17.42 14.61 -10.35
N VAL A 160 18.24 15.12 -11.30
CA VAL A 160 17.95 15.10 -12.73
C VAL A 160 17.77 13.66 -13.21
N VAL A 161 18.68 12.76 -12.83
CA VAL A 161 18.53 11.32 -13.12
C VAL A 161 17.23 10.78 -12.52
N GLY A 162 16.89 11.14 -11.29
CA GLY A 162 15.66 10.70 -10.63
C GLY A 162 14.37 11.16 -11.29
N ILE A 163 14.34 12.38 -11.87
CA ILE A 163 13.15 12.90 -12.57
C ILE A 163 13.12 12.52 -14.06
N THR A 164 14.28 12.25 -14.68
CA THR A 164 14.38 11.91 -16.11
C THR A 164 14.38 10.42 -16.37
N LEU A 165 14.81 9.60 -15.40
CA LEU A 165 14.64 8.15 -15.50
C LEU A 165 13.15 7.85 -15.53
N PRO A 166 12.64 7.23 -16.61
CA PRO A 166 11.26 6.80 -16.64
C PRO A 166 11.13 5.63 -15.67
N PHE A 167 10.76 5.91 -14.42
CA PHE A 167 10.04 4.92 -13.64
C PHE A 167 8.78 4.67 -14.43
N GLY A 168 8.74 3.55 -15.17
CA GLY A 168 7.68 3.29 -16.15
C GLY A 168 6.33 3.64 -15.55
N ASP A 169 5.63 4.59 -16.16
CA ASP A 169 4.33 5.05 -15.70
C ASP A 169 3.35 3.89 -15.89
N ARG A 170 3.30 3.03 -14.87
CA ARG A 170 2.46 1.84 -14.88
C ARG A 170 1.04 2.36 -14.75
N ASN A 171 0.26 2.23 -15.83
CA ASN A 171 -1.17 2.51 -15.85
C ASN A 171 -1.79 2.11 -14.50
N SER A 172 -2.35 3.08 -13.79
CA SER A 172 -2.86 2.88 -12.43
C SER A 172 -4.01 1.87 -12.39
N SER A 173 -4.72 1.68 -13.50
CA SER A 173 -5.74 0.62 -13.65
C SER A 173 -5.15 -0.78 -13.76
N ARG A 174 -3.89 -0.88 -14.23
CA ARG A 174 -3.22 -2.13 -14.64
C ARG A 174 -3.98 -2.96 -15.69
N MET A 175 -5.06 -2.40 -16.26
CA MET A 175 -5.84 -3.06 -17.32
C MET A 175 -5.11 -2.95 -18.66
N PRO A 176 -5.21 -3.99 -19.52
CA PRO A 176 -4.88 -3.87 -20.93
C PRO A 176 -5.63 -2.72 -21.61
N THR A 177 -5.08 -2.16 -22.68
CA THR A 177 -5.65 -0.99 -23.36
C THR A 177 -7.10 -1.19 -23.77
N GLN A 178 -7.46 -2.34 -24.35
CA GLN A 178 -8.83 -2.64 -24.76
C GLN A 178 -9.79 -2.71 -23.56
N MET A 179 -9.45 -3.51 -22.55
CA MET A 179 -10.25 -3.63 -21.33
C MET A 179 -10.44 -2.28 -20.62
N ARG A 180 -9.44 -1.39 -20.70
CA ARG A 180 -9.57 -0.01 -20.18
C ARG A 180 -10.57 0.82 -20.98
N GLN A 181 -10.56 0.72 -22.31
CA GLN A 181 -11.54 1.42 -23.16
C GLN A 181 -12.96 0.88 -22.89
N ASP A 182 -13.11 -0.43 -22.81
CA ASP A 182 -14.38 -1.09 -22.49
C ASP A 182 -14.89 -0.68 -21.10
N TRP A 183 -14.00 -0.55 -20.13
CA TRP A 183 -14.34 -0.09 -18.77
C TRP A 183 -14.82 1.36 -18.77
N LEU A 184 -14.14 2.25 -19.48
CA LEU A 184 -14.55 3.66 -19.62
C LEU A 184 -15.89 3.78 -20.35
N ALA A 185 -16.12 2.96 -21.38
CA ALA A 185 -17.38 2.91 -22.08
C ALA A 185 -18.53 2.47 -21.15
N ALA A 186 -18.32 1.44 -20.32
CA ALA A 186 -19.29 1.02 -19.31
C ALA A 186 -19.56 2.12 -18.27
N CYS A 187 -18.51 2.82 -17.81
CA CYS A 187 -18.66 3.94 -16.87
C CYS A 187 -19.50 5.09 -17.47
N HIS A 188 -19.19 5.52 -18.70
CA HIS A 188 -19.94 6.57 -19.38
C HIS A 188 -21.38 6.17 -19.69
N TRP A 189 -21.61 4.88 -20.01
CA TRP A 189 -22.97 4.38 -20.15
C TRP A 189 -23.75 4.54 -18.85
N ILE A 190 -23.18 4.15 -17.70
CA ILE A 190 -23.81 4.34 -16.39
C ILE A 190 -24.09 5.83 -16.11
N GLU A 191 -23.12 6.69 -16.35
CA GLU A 191 -23.23 8.14 -16.15
C GLU A 191 -24.41 8.75 -16.92
N GLN A 192 -24.63 8.29 -18.16
CA GLN A 192 -25.64 8.85 -19.08
C GLN A 192 -27.02 8.21 -18.94
N ASN A 193 -27.12 6.97 -18.43
CA ASN A 193 -28.35 6.17 -18.50
C ASN A 193 -28.94 5.79 -17.13
N THR A 194 -28.35 6.23 -16.03
CA THR A 194 -28.84 5.93 -14.66
C THR A 194 -29.14 7.22 -13.88
N ALA A 195 -30.00 7.16 -12.87
CA ALA A 195 -30.25 8.29 -11.96
C ALA A 195 -28.98 8.66 -11.17
N GLU A 196 -28.81 9.92 -10.78
CA GLU A 196 -27.60 10.41 -10.08
C GLU A 196 -27.33 9.69 -8.75
N ASP A 197 -28.40 9.28 -8.06
CA ASP A 197 -28.36 8.54 -6.80
C ASP A 197 -28.31 7.01 -6.98
N ALA A 198 -28.23 6.52 -8.22
CA ALA A 198 -28.21 5.10 -8.51
C ALA A 198 -27.02 4.41 -7.83
N LEU A 199 -27.32 3.31 -7.14
CA LEU A 199 -26.32 2.48 -6.47
C LEU A 199 -25.91 1.31 -7.36
N ILE A 200 -24.60 1.17 -7.57
CA ILE A 200 -24.04 0.24 -8.55
C ILE A 200 -23.21 -0.86 -7.86
N VAL A 201 -23.45 -2.12 -8.21
CA VAL A 201 -22.56 -3.23 -7.86
C VAL A 201 -21.48 -3.34 -8.92
N THR A 202 -20.24 -3.07 -8.54
CA THR A 202 -19.09 -3.08 -9.44
C THR A 202 -18.25 -4.36 -9.31
N PRO A 203 -17.49 -4.76 -10.35
CA PRO A 203 -16.55 -5.86 -10.28
C PRO A 203 -15.49 -5.64 -9.20
N ARG A 204 -14.70 -6.68 -8.90
CA ARG A 204 -13.61 -6.58 -7.92
C ARG A 204 -12.61 -5.47 -8.25
N HIS A 205 -12.36 -5.22 -9.53
CA HIS A 205 -11.43 -4.21 -10.02
C HIS A 205 -12.19 -3.03 -10.66
N SER A 206 -12.73 -2.13 -9.82
CA SER A 206 -13.48 -0.94 -10.25
C SER A 206 -12.63 0.32 -10.29
N TRP A 207 -11.53 0.30 -11.07
CA TRP A 207 -10.58 1.41 -11.11
C TRP A 207 -11.26 2.74 -11.45
N ALA A 208 -11.17 3.70 -10.52
CA ALA A 208 -11.68 5.06 -10.65
C ALA A 208 -13.16 5.15 -11.09
N PHE A 209 -13.97 4.14 -10.75
CA PHE A 209 -15.39 4.08 -11.13
C PHE A 209 -16.14 5.38 -10.80
N LYS A 210 -16.08 5.82 -9.54
CA LYS A 210 -16.77 7.04 -9.08
C LYS A 210 -16.40 8.29 -9.87
N TRP A 211 -15.16 8.36 -10.38
CA TRP A 211 -14.69 9.50 -11.17
C TRP A 211 -15.25 9.51 -12.58
N PHE A 212 -15.39 8.34 -13.22
CA PHE A 212 -15.85 8.25 -14.60
C PHE A 212 -17.36 8.05 -14.72
N ALA A 213 -17.95 7.24 -13.84
CA ALA A 213 -19.38 6.95 -13.87
C ALA A 213 -20.22 7.96 -13.06
N GLN A 214 -19.58 8.73 -12.17
CA GLN A 214 -20.27 9.70 -11.30
C GLN A 214 -21.45 9.08 -10.51
N ARG A 215 -21.30 7.82 -10.07
CA ARG A 215 -22.30 7.07 -9.28
C ARG A 215 -21.70 6.44 -8.04
N ALA A 216 -22.56 6.15 -7.07
CA ALA A 216 -22.18 5.43 -5.87
C ALA A 216 -21.93 3.94 -6.16
N GLU A 217 -20.94 3.38 -5.48
CA GLU A 217 -20.71 1.92 -5.47
C GLU A 217 -21.30 1.33 -4.19
N TYR A 218 -21.92 0.15 -4.28
CA TYR A 218 -22.38 -0.61 -3.12
C TYR A 218 -21.26 -0.79 -2.09
N VAL A 219 -20.07 -1.16 -2.56
CA VAL A 219 -18.84 -1.23 -1.76
C VAL A 219 -17.59 -1.19 -2.66
N SER A 220 -16.59 -0.42 -2.23
CA SER A 220 -15.26 -0.37 -2.85
C SER A 220 -14.20 -0.88 -1.88
N TYR A 221 -13.28 -1.71 -2.38
CA TYR A 221 -12.16 -2.20 -1.57
C TYR A 221 -11.25 -1.06 -1.08
N LYS A 222 -11.13 0.02 -1.85
CA LYS A 222 -10.25 1.15 -1.51
C LYS A 222 -10.86 2.08 -0.47
N ASP A 223 -12.19 2.18 -0.44
CA ASP A 223 -12.93 3.09 0.42
C ASP A 223 -13.32 2.43 1.75
N CYS A 224 -12.31 2.02 2.51
CA CYS A 224 -12.52 1.44 3.83
C CYS A 224 -12.59 2.55 4.89
N PRO A 225 -13.65 2.58 5.73
CA PRO A 225 -13.80 3.55 6.82
C PRO A 225 -12.69 3.46 7.88
N GLN A 226 -12.67 4.41 8.82
CA GLN A 226 -11.66 4.49 9.88
C GLN A 226 -12.19 4.04 11.25
N GLU A 227 -13.50 4.21 11.46
CA GLU A 227 -14.25 3.80 12.63
C GLU A 227 -14.57 2.30 12.58
N SER A 228 -14.60 1.65 13.74
CA SER A 228 -14.62 0.19 13.82
C SER A 228 -15.92 -0.40 13.29
N ALA A 229 -17.07 0.26 13.55
CA ALA A 229 -18.36 -0.15 13.01
C ALA A 229 -18.39 -0.08 11.48
N GLY A 230 -17.85 1.01 10.90
CA GLY A 230 -17.75 1.17 9.45
C GLY A 230 -16.84 0.14 8.79
N ILE A 231 -15.71 -0.21 9.42
CA ILE A 231 -14.82 -1.28 8.93
C ILE A 231 -15.55 -2.63 8.89
N LEU A 232 -16.35 -2.95 9.91
CA LEU A 232 -17.12 -4.19 9.95
C LEU A 232 -18.18 -4.23 8.86
N GLU A 233 -18.91 -3.14 8.66
CA GLU A 233 -19.92 -3.05 7.59
C GLU A 233 -19.27 -3.11 6.20
N TRP A 234 -18.16 -2.39 6.00
CA TRP A 234 -17.36 -2.47 4.78
C TRP A 234 -16.93 -3.90 4.47
N ASN A 235 -16.43 -4.62 5.47
CA ASN A 235 -16.02 -6.02 5.31
C ASN A 235 -17.22 -6.92 5.02
N ARG A 236 -18.36 -6.75 5.72
CA ARG A 236 -19.60 -7.49 5.49
C ARG A 236 -20.04 -7.34 4.03
N ARG A 237 -20.07 -6.12 3.50
CA ARG A 237 -20.46 -5.85 2.10
C ARG A 237 -19.50 -6.47 1.10
N LEU A 238 -18.19 -6.40 1.35
CA LEU A 238 -17.18 -7.05 0.49
C LEU A 238 -17.33 -8.57 0.50
N THR A 239 -17.49 -9.18 1.68
CA THR A 239 -17.69 -10.62 1.83
C THR A 239 -18.98 -11.05 1.14
N TYR A 240 -20.08 -10.32 1.33
CA TYR A 240 -21.33 -10.60 0.64
C TYR A 240 -21.15 -10.56 -0.89
N LYS A 241 -20.56 -9.48 -1.42
CA LYS A 241 -20.32 -9.35 -2.87
C LYS A 241 -19.48 -10.50 -3.42
N TYR A 242 -18.45 -10.92 -2.68
CA TYR A 242 -17.61 -12.05 -3.06
C TYR A 242 -18.37 -13.37 -3.05
N ASN A 243 -19.07 -13.68 -1.95
CA ASN A 243 -19.84 -14.92 -1.81
C ASN A 243 -20.95 -15.01 -2.86
N TRP A 244 -21.70 -13.93 -3.07
CA TRP A 244 -22.69 -13.84 -4.13
C TRP A 244 -22.07 -14.16 -5.49
N SER A 245 -20.92 -13.55 -5.82
CA SER A 245 -20.26 -13.86 -7.10
C SER A 245 -19.83 -15.32 -7.21
N VAL A 246 -19.31 -15.94 -6.14
CA VAL A 246 -18.91 -17.36 -6.17
C VAL A 246 -20.13 -18.25 -6.39
N GLU A 247 -21.22 -17.98 -5.70
CA GLU A 247 -22.46 -18.76 -5.78
C GLU A 247 -23.13 -18.61 -7.16
N SER A 248 -23.30 -17.38 -7.64
CA SER A 248 -23.96 -17.07 -8.93
C SER A 248 -23.12 -17.42 -10.17
N TYR A 249 -21.85 -17.77 -10.00
CA TYR A 249 -21.02 -18.30 -11.09
C TYR A 249 -20.78 -19.81 -10.98
N THR A 250 -21.40 -20.50 -10.01
CA THR A 250 -21.16 -21.94 -9.78
C THR A 250 -21.62 -22.80 -10.96
N ASP A 251 -22.69 -22.40 -11.65
CA ASP A 251 -23.21 -23.04 -12.86
C ASP A 251 -22.89 -22.24 -14.14
N GLU A 252 -22.01 -21.24 -14.04
CA GLU A 252 -21.63 -20.30 -15.10
C GLU A 252 -22.82 -19.50 -15.68
N ILE A 253 -23.97 -19.46 -15.00
CA ILE A 253 -25.18 -18.77 -15.44
C ILE A 253 -25.65 -17.76 -14.39
N ILE A 254 -25.62 -16.47 -14.74
CA ILE A 254 -26.34 -15.46 -13.97
C ILE A 254 -27.80 -15.50 -14.42
N ASP A 255 -28.70 -15.88 -13.52
CA ASP A 255 -30.14 -15.92 -13.78
C ASP A 255 -30.90 -14.76 -13.12
N GLU A 256 -32.22 -14.71 -13.35
CA GLU A 256 -33.08 -13.67 -12.75
C GLU A 256 -33.14 -13.77 -11.22
N GLN A 257 -33.01 -14.98 -10.66
CA GLN A 257 -33.07 -15.19 -9.21
C GLN A 257 -31.82 -14.63 -8.54
N ASP A 258 -30.65 -14.80 -9.15
CA ASP A 258 -29.39 -14.23 -8.70
C ASP A 258 -29.42 -12.71 -8.68
N LEU A 259 -29.93 -12.10 -9.75
CA LEU A 259 -30.08 -10.64 -9.85
C LEU A 259 -31.10 -10.12 -8.83
N ALA A 260 -32.24 -10.80 -8.66
CA ALA A 260 -33.25 -10.42 -7.66
C ALA A 260 -32.71 -10.51 -6.22
N ARG A 261 -31.96 -11.57 -5.91
CA ARG A 261 -31.28 -11.74 -4.62
C ARG A 261 -30.25 -10.65 -4.37
N LEU A 262 -29.47 -10.30 -5.39
CA LEU A 262 -28.51 -9.19 -5.31
C LEU A 262 -29.21 -7.86 -5.05
N ALA A 263 -30.29 -7.58 -5.78
CA ALA A 263 -31.09 -6.37 -5.63
C ALA A 263 -31.64 -6.24 -4.21
N GLN A 264 -32.23 -7.33 -3.68
CA GLN A 264 -32.84 -7.35 -2.36
C GLN A 264 -31.82 -7.06 -1.24
N GLU A 265 -30.65 -7.68 -1.28
CA GLU A 265 -29.65 -7.53 -0.21
C GLU A 265 -28.86 -6.23 -0.30
N THR A 266 -28.58 -5.76 -1.52
CA THR A 266 -27.71 -4.59 -1.71
C THR A 266 -28.47 -3.28 -1.88
N GLN A 267 -29.75 -3.36 -2.25
CA GLN A 267 -30.56 -2.22 -2.71
C GLN A 267 -29.93 -1.50 -3.92
N ALA A 268 -29.05 -2.18 -4.65
CA ALA A 268 -28.45 -1.65 -5.86
C ALA A 268 -29.41 -1.79 -7.05
N GLU A 269 -29.26 -0.89 -8.01
CA GLU A 269 -30.13 -0.83 -9.19
C GLU A 269 -29.48 -1.46 -10.41
N TYR A 270 -28.15 -1.53 -10.43
CA TYR A 270 -27.40 -2.05 -11.55
C TYR A 270 -26.22 -2.89 -11.09
N LEU A 271 -25.92 -3.93 -11.85
CA LEU A 271 -24.73 -4.75 -11.73
C LEU A 271 -23.87 -4.58 -12.98
N ILE A 272 -22.58 -4.32 -12.78
CA ILE A 272 -21.57 -4.43 -13.83
C ILE A 272 -20.82 -5.75 -13.61
N ALA A 273 -20.92 -6.67 -14.56
CA ALA A 273 -20.24 -7.95 -14.55
C ALA A 273 -19.13 -8.00 -15.60
N THR A 274 -18.09 -8.79 -15.33
CA THR A 274 -17.08 -9.15 -16.33
C THR A 274 -17.58 -10.28 -17.22
N ASP A 275 -17.15 -10.30 -18.48
CA ASP A 275 -17.50 -11.34 -19.45
C ASP A 275 -16.93 -12.71 -19.01
N THR A 276 -17.72 -13.48 -18.26
CA THR A 276 -17.25 -14.72 -17.62
C THR A 276 -18.27 -15.86 -17.61
N GLY A 277 -19.41 -15.74 -18.31
CA GLY A 277 -20.42 -16.81 -18.30
C GLY A 277 -21.55 -16.67 -19.32
N THR A 278 -22.34 -17.73 -19.41
CA THR A 278 -23.55 -17.81 -20.24
C THR A 278 -24.67 -17.16 -19.43
N VAL A 279 -25.22 -16.03 -19.85
CA VAL A 279 -26.21 -15.32 -19.01
C VAL A 279 -27.61 -15.59 -19.57
N SER A 280 -28.58 -15.94 -18.71
CA SER A 280 -29.95 -16.20 -19.16
C SER A 280 -30.79 -14.92 -19.29
N VAL A 281 -30.29 -13.82 -18.73
CA VAL A 281 -30.90 -12.48 -18.75
C VAL A 281 -30.17 -11.59 -19.76
N ASP A 282 -30.93 -10.87 -20.59
CA ASP A 282 -30.35 -9.95 -21.55
C ASP A 282 -29.74 -8.73 -20.85
N PRO A 283 -28.44 -8.44 -21.06
CA PRO A 283 -27.82 -7.24 -20.50
C PRO A 283 -28.33 -5.98 -21.21
N ILE A 284 -28.52 -4.91 -20.45
CA ILE A 284 -28.94 -3.59 -20.98
C ILE A 284 -27.78 -2.85 -21.66
N PHE A 285 -26.55 -3.28 -21.41
CA PHE A 285 -25.35 -2.84 -22.13
C PHE A 285 -24.34 -3.97 -22.21
N VAL A 286 -23.67 -4.09 -23.36
CA VAL A 286 -22.63 -5.09 -23.60
C VAL A 286 -21.49 -4.50 -24.43
N ASN A 287 -20.26 -4.84 -24.05
CA ASN A 287 -19.08 -4.71 -24.89
C ASN A 287 -18.19 -5.95 -24.75
N SER A 288 -16.97 -5.92 -25.29
CA SER A 288 -16.07 -7.06 -25.29
C SER A 288 -15.56 -7.53 -23.92
N SER A 289 -15.70 -6.72 -22.87
CA SER A 289 -15.18 -7.05 -21.53
C SER A 289 -16.24 -7.02 -20.41
N TYR A 290 -17.32 -6.25 -20.60
CA TYR A 290 -18.29 -5.95 -19.55
C TYR A 290 -19.73 -6.04 -20.04
N ARG A 291 -20.59 -6.43 -19.11
CA ARG A 291 -22.05 -6.45 -19.26
C ARG A 291 -22.68 -5.69 -18.11
N ILE A 292 -23.76 -4.96 -18.38
CA ILE A 292 -24.54 -4.25 -17.36
C ILE A 292 -25.94 -4.87 -17.31
N PHE A 293 -26.41 -5.14 -16.10
CA PHE A 293 -27.74 -5.70 -15.83
C PHE A 293 -28.56 -4.71 -15.02
N SER A 294 -29.87 -4.64 -15.33
CA SER A 294 -30.85 -4.05 -14.43
C SER A 294 -31.09 -5.00 -13.27
N LEU A 295 -31.15 -4.48 -12.05
CA LEU A 295 -31.58 -5.20 -10.85
C LEU A 295 -33.04 -4.87 -10.47
N LYS A 296 -33.69 -4.01 -11.27
CA LYS A 296 -35.13 -3.71 -11.21
C LYS A 296 -35.88 -4.45 -12.31
#